data_AF-A0A820YSQ9-F1
#
_entry.id   AF-A0A820YSQ9-F1
#
_cell.length_a   1.000
_cell.length_b   1.000
_cell.length_c   1.000
_cell.angle_alpha   90.00
_cell.angle_beta   90.00
_cell.angle_gamma   90.00
#
_symmetry.space_group_name_H-M   'P 1'
#
loop_
_entity.id
_entity.type
_entity.pdbx_description
1 polymer ?
#
loop_
_entity_poly.entity_id
_entity_poly.type
_entity_poly.pdbx_seq_one_letter_code
_entity_poly.pdbx_strand_id
1 'polypeptide(L)'
;HDGKLWNLNNYRTDMIQALGGVEGILEHTLCKGFVIEVVFFDVLTFSSLQQSIRWKELTNAQRSGLNQIPNRHFTSWWSPTIDRANVYVDFQVQLNFTGIFMHGKIPTLKISLIQIFRAHLWLKIRESVVLDLW
;
A
#
# COMPACT_ATOMS: atom_id res chain seq x y z
N HIS A 1 36.22 -8.88 -16.81
CA HIS A 1 36.99 -7.89 -17.58
C HIS A 1 36.11 -6.89 -18.32
N ASP A 2 34.82 -7.14 -18.57
CA ASP A 2 34.03 -6.26 -19.47
C ASP A 2 33.22 -5.14 -18.78
N GLY A 3 33.24 -5.05 -17.44
CA GLY A 3 32.53 -3.99 -16.71
C GLY A 3 31.01 -4.00 -16.96
N LYS A 4 30.35 -2.86 -16.72
CA LYS A 4 28.91 -2.68 -16.93
C LYS A 4 28.65 -2.20 -18.37
N LEU A 5 28.02 -3.04 -19.20
CA LEU A 5 27.81 -2.78 -20.63
C LEU A 5 26.59 -1.89 -20.94
N TRP A 6 25.79 -1.53 -19.93
CA TRP A 6 24.60 -0.69 -20.09
C TRP A 6 24.48 0.34 -18.97
N ASN A 7 23.91 1.49 -19.29
CA ASN A 7 23.60 2.53 -18.33
C ASN A 7 22.16 3.01 -18.52
N LEU A 8 21.32 2.77 -17.51
CA LEU A 8 19.89 3.12 -17.50
C LEU A 8 19.59 4.23 -16.47
N ASN A 9 20.61 4.98 -16.04
CA ASN A 9 20.41 6.03 -15.05
C ASN A 9 19.43 7.12 -15.56
N ASN A 10 19.52 7.46 -16.86
CA ASN A 10 18.62 8.45 -17.47
C ASN A 10 17.19 7.91 -17.59
N TYR A 11 17.03 6.63 -17.92
CA TYR A 11 15.71 6.00 -18.09
C TYR A 11 14.81 6.17 -16.86
N ARG A 12 15.39 6.09 -15.65
CA ARG A 12 14.64 6.32 -14.42
C ARG A 12 14.08 7.74 -14.35
N THR A 13 14.91 8.74 -14.63
CA THR A 13 14.51 10.16 -14.58
C THR A 13 13.48 10.44 -15.66
N ASP A 14 13.70 9.95 -16.87
CA ASP A 14 12.80 10.14 -18.01
C ASP A 14 11.43 9.52 -17.74
N MET A 15 11.39 8.34 -17.10
CA MET A 15 10.13 7.70 -16.73
C MET A 15 9.35 8.47 -15.67
N ILE A 16 10.02 9.02 -14.67
CA ILE A 16 9.38 9.84 -13.65
C ILE A 16 8.75 11.08 -14.31
N GLN A 17 9.47 11.73 -15.22
CA GLN A 17 8.95 12.90 -15.93
C GLN A 17 7.78 12.54 -16.86
N ALA A 18 7.90 11.46 -17.62
CA ALA A 18 6.84 10.99 -18.51
C ALA A 18 5.53 10.63 -17.79
N LEU A 19 5.62 10.18 -16.53
CA LEU A 19 4.46 9.86 -15.69
C LEU A 19 3.87 11.08 -14.95
N GLY A 20 4.31 12.30 -15.26
CA GLY A 20 3.80 13.52 -14.65
C GLY A 20 4.59 14.00 -13.42
N GLY A 21 5.86 13.59 -13.31
CA GLY A 21 6.73 13.94 -12.19
C GLY A 21 6.40 13.16 -10.91
N VAL A 22 7.17 13.42 -9.85
CA VAL A 22 6.98 12.70 -8.57
C VAL A 22 5.61 13.00 -7.96
N GLU A 23 5.19 14.26 -7.96
CA GLU A 23 3.90 14.65 -7.38
C GLU A 23 2.73 14.00 -8.11
N GLY A 24 2.71 14.03 -9.44
CA GLY A 24 1.67 13.39 -10.26
C GLY A 24 1.58 11.89 -9.99
N ILE A 25 2.72 11.20 -9.87
CA ILE A 25 2.75 9.79 -9.50
C ILE A 25 2.16 9.57 -8.10
N LEU A 26 2.50 10.41 -7.12
CA LEU A 26 2.05 10.26 -5.74
C LEU A 26 0.55 10.52 -5.56
N GLU A 27 -0.10 11.28 -6.45
CA GLU A 27 -1.57 11.44 -6.44
C GLU A 27 -2.33 10.12 -6.64
N HIS A 28 -1.70 9.15 -7.28
CA HIS A 28 -2.25 7.83 -7.52
C HIS A 28 -2.05 6.85 -6.35
N THR A 29 -1.48 7.33 -5.24
CA THR A 29 -1.05 6.52 -4.10
C THR A 29 -1.71 6.98 -2.80
N LEU A 30 -1.66 6.16 -1.75
CA LEU A 30 -2.06 6.55 -0.40
C LEU A 30 -1.11 7.58 0.25
N CYS A 31 -0.10 8.12 -0.45
CA CYS A 31 0.89 9.02 0.14
C CYS A 31 0.26 10.21 0.89
N LYS A 32 -0.83 10.81 0.37
CA LYS A 32 -1.53 11.93 1.04
C LYS A 32 -2.17 11.53 2.38
N GLY A 33 -2.43 10.24 2.60
CA GLY A 33 -2.96 9.70 3.85
C GLY A 33 -1.89 9.41 4.91
N PHE A 34 -0.61 9.54 4.56
CA PHE A 34 0.51 9.38 5.48
C PHE A 34 1.23 10.71 5.70
N VAL A 35 1.75 10.90 6.91
CA VAL A 35 2.77 11.93 7.14
C VAL A 35 4.07 11.44 6.48
N ILE A 36 4.75 12.31 5.72
CA ILE A 36 5.91 11.95 4.87
C ILE A 36 7.01 11.19 5.65
N GLU A 37 7.22 11.52 6.92
CA GLU A 37 8.18 10.82 7.81
C GLU A 37 7.85 9.33 8.00
N VAL A 38 6.56 8.98 8.05
CA VAL A 38 6.08 7.59 8.20
C VAL A 38 6.33 6.80 6.92
N VAL A 39 6.19 7.43 5.74
CA VAL A 39 6.46 6.79 4.43
C VAL A 39 7.92 6.37 4.30
N PHE A 40 8.85 7.21 4.76
CA PHE A 40 10.29 6.88 4.74
C PHE A 40 10.64 5.75 5.72
N PHE A 41 10.05 5.78 6.92
CA PHE A 41 10.24 4.74 7.93
C PHE A 41 9.71 3.37 7.49
N ASP A 42 8.56 3.32 6.82
CA ASP A 42 7.97 2.06 6.35
C ASP A 42 8.86 1.39 5.29
N VAL A 43 9.37 2.14 4.31
CA VAL A 43 10.26 1.60 3.26
C VAL A 43 11.53 0.98 3.87
N LEU A 44 12.12 1.64 4.87
CA LEU A 44 13.30 1.13 5.57
C LEU A 44 12.96 -0.12 6.40
N THR A 45 11.81 -0.12 7.09
CA THR A 45 11.37 -1.24 7.93
C THR A 45 11.06 -2.49 7.11
N PHE A 46 10.41 -2.38 5.95
CA PHE A 46 10.18 -3.52 5.05
C PHE A 46 11.49 -4.16 4.58
N SER A 47 12.48 -3.33 4.21
CA SER A 47 13.77 -3.83 3.73
C SER A 47 14.53 -4.64 4.80
N SER A 48 14.50 -4.16 6.05
CA SER A 48 15.16 -4.80 7.19
C SER A 48 14.44 -6.08 7.63
N LEU A 49 13.11 -6.09 7.65
CA LEU A 49 12.30 -7.27 7.97
C LEU A 49 12.52 -8.37 6.93
N GLN A 50 12.53 -8.02 5.63
CA GLN A 50 12.79 -8.98 4.56
C GLN A 50 14.21 -9.58 4.61
N GLN A 51 15.20 -8.83 5.11
CA GLN A 51 16.54 -9.36 5.35
C GLN A 51 16.57 -10.31 6.55
N SER A 52 15.95 -9.95 7.68
CA SER A 52 15.95 -10.78 8.89
C SER A 52 15.24 -12.14 8.70
N ILE A 53 14.22 -12.20 7.83
CA ILE A 53 13.45 -13.42 7.55
C ILE A 53 14.17 -14.33 6.55
N ARG A 54 15.02 -13.78 5.66
CA ARG A 54 15.79 -14.56 4.69
C ARG A 54 16.76 -15.56 5.34
N TRP A 55 17.19 -15.28 6.57
CA TRP A 55 18.15 -16.10 7.31
C TRP A 55 17.51 -17.16 8.21
N LYS A 56 16.17 -17.27 8.23
CA LYS A 56 15.45 -18.31 9.00
C LYS A 56 15.09 -19.48 8.11
N GLU A 57 15.23 -20.71 8.63
CA GLU A 57 14.66 -21.88 7.97
C GLU A 57 13.13 -21.81 8.03
N LEU A 58 12.49 -21.93 6.87
CA LEU A 58 11.05 -21.74 6.71
C LEU A 58 10.49 -22.88 5.88
N THR A 59 9.32 -23.36 6.26
CA THR A 59 8.56 -24.32 5.47
C THR A 59 8.04 -23.67 4.18
N ASN A 60 7.72 -24.49 3.17
CA ASN A 60 7.17 -24.00 1.90
C ASN A 60 5.83 -23.23 2.10
N ALA A 61 5.01 -23.64 3.06
CA ALA A 61 3.79 -22.91 3.42
C ALA A 61 4.08 -21.53 4.02
N GLN A 62 5.07 -21.43 4.93
CA GLN A 62 5.50 -20.15 5.49
C GLN A 62 6.10 -19.23 4.42
N ARG A 63 6.92 -19.77 3.50
CA ARG A 63 7.47 -19.00 2.36
C ARG A 63 6.36 -18.47 1.44
N SER A 64 5.37 -19.30 1.13
CA SER A 64 4.21 -18.89 0.32
C SER A 64 3.44 -17.73 0.97
N GLY A 65 3.22 -17.79 2.30
CA GLY A 65 2.59 -16.70 3.05
C GLY A 65 3.42 -15.41 3.05
N LEU A 66 4.74 -15.51 3.24
CA LEU A 66 5.64 -14.35 3.22
C LEU A 66 5.70 -13.68 1.84
N ASN A 67 5.60 -14.44 0.76
CA ASN A 67 5.55 -13.91 -0.61
C ASN A 67 4.28 -13.09 -0.90
N GLN A 68 3.25 -13.18 -0.07
CA GLN A 68 2.05 -12.34 -0.19
C GLN A 68 2.25 -10.94 0.41
N ILE A 69 3.25 -10.73 1.29
CA ILE A 69 3.47 -9.45 1.99
C ILE A 69 3.85 -8.32 1.02
N PRO A 70 4.80 -8.49 0.07
CA PRO A 70 5.11 -7.44 -0.91
C PRO A 70 3.89 -7.06 -1.75
N ASN A 71 3.10 -8.05 -2.17
CA ASN A 71 1.87 -7.83 -2.95
C ASN A 71 0.84 -7.06 -2.14
N ARG A 72 0.74 -7.33 -0.84
CA ARG A 72 -0.16 -6.62 0.06
C ARG A 72 0.25 -5.15 0.25
N HIS A 73 1.53 -4.88 0.43
CA HIS A 73 2.05 -3.51 0.51
C HIS A 73 1.81 -2.74 -0.79
N PHE A 74 2.14 -3.35 -1.92
CA PHE A 74 1.89 -2.78 -3.24
C PHE A 74 0.40 -2.45 -3.45
N THR A 75 -0.49 -3.41 -3.17
CA THR A 75 -1.93 -3.20 -3.34
C THR A 75 -2.45 -2.09 -2.41
N SER A 76 -1.94 -2.00 -1.18
CA SER A 76 -2.30 -0.95 -0.24
C SER A 76 -1.85 0.42 -0.74
N TRP A 77 -0.58 0.56 -1.12
CA TRP A 77 0.01 1.81 -1.57
C TRP A 77 -0.72 2.40 -2.78
N TRP A 78 -1.08 1.56 -3.75
CA TRP A 78 -1.80 1.97 -4.97
C TRP A 78 -3.32 1.87 -4.86
N SER A 79 -3.86 1.63 -3.65
CA SER A 79 -5.30 1.43 -3.46
C SER A 79 -6.20 2.55 -4.01
N PRO A 80 -5.85 3.86 -3.99
CA PRO A 80 -6.72 4.90 -4.53
C PRO A 80 -6.91 4.80 -6.04
N THR A 81 -5.98 4.16 -6.75
CA THR A 81 -6.04 3.95 -8.20
C THR A 81 -6.64 2.58 -8.53
N ILE A 82 -6.34 1.58 -7.73
CA ILE A 82 -6.81 0.20 -7.90
C ILE A 82 -8.30 0.07 -7.54
N ASP A 83 -8.76 0.67 -6.43
CA ASP A 83 -10.12 0.51 -5.90
C ASP A 83 -11.08 1.62 -6.38
N ARG A 84 -11.00 1.97 -7.67
CA ARG A 84 -11.81 3.03 -8.27
C ARG A 84 -13.11 2.48 -8.84
N ALA A 85 -14.21 3.18 -8.56
CA ALA A 85 -15.54 2.90 -9.12
C ALA A 85 -15.56 2.85 -10.66
N ASN A 86 -14.70 3.63 -11.32
CA ASN A 86 -14.63 3.70 -12.79
C ASN A 86 -13.81 2.56 -13.43
N VAL A 87 -13.20 1.68 -12.64
CA VAL A 87 -12.35 0.57 -13.14
C VAL A 87 -13.09 -0.77 -13.13
N TYR A 88 -14.02 -0.98 -12.20
CA TYR A 88 -14.79 -2.22 -12.09
C TYR A 88 -16.27 -1.99 -12.37
N VAL A 89 -16.81 -2.72 -13.36
CA VAL A 89 -18.25 -2.79 -13.64
C VAL A 89 -18.84 -3.87 -12.74
N ASP A 90 -18.92 -3.63 -11.43
CA ASP A 90 -19.34 -4.64 -10.47
C ASP A 90 -20.02 -4.07 -9.21
N PHE A 91 -20.60 -4.97 -8.41
CA PHE A 91 -21.22 -4.66 -7.11
C PHE A 91 -20.23 -4.03 -6.14
N GLN A 92 -20.60 -2.85 -5.63
CA GLN A 92 -19.90 -2.16 -4.54
C GLN A 92 -20.23 -2.83 -3.20
N VAL A 93 -19.20 -3.13 -2.40
CA VAL A 93 -19.37 -3.74 -1.07
C VAL A 93 -18.78 -2.83 0.00
N GLN A 94 -19.58 -2.47 1.00
CA GLN A 94 -19.09 -1.74 2.16
C GLN A 94 -18.32 -2.68 3.10
N LEU A 95 -17.15 -2.23 3.56
CA LEU A 95 -16.37 -2.96 4.55
C LEU A 95 -16.98 -2.77 5.94
N ASN A 96 -17.32 -3.88 6.59
CA ASN A 96 -17.98 -3.90 7.90
C ASN A 96 -17.30 -2.98 8.92
N PHE A 97 -18.11 -2.23 9.67
CA PHE A 97 -17.69 -1.29 10.72
C PHE A 97 -16.79 -0.13 10.25
N THR A 98 -16.76 0.15 8.94
CA THR A 98 -16.07 1.29 8.34
C THR A 98 -16.97 2.02 7.34
N GLY A 99 -16.58 3.22 6.93
CA GLY A 99 -17.22 3.95 5.82
C GLY A 99 -16.65 3.62 4.44
N ILE A 100 -15.79 2.59 4.33
CA ILE A 100 -15.06 2.30 3.09
C ILE A 100 -15.86 1.38 2.20
N PHE A 101 -15.97 1.76 0.93
CA PHE A 101 -16.57 0.94 -0.11
C PHE A 101 -15.49 0.38 -1.03
N MET A 102 -15.55 -0.92 -1.26
CA MET A 102 -14.66 -1.62 -2.19
C MET A 102 -15.39 -1.91 -3.50
N HIS A 103 -14.70 -1.67 -4.60
CA HIS A 103 -15.14 -1.94 -5.96
C HIS A 103 -14.40 -3.18 -6.48
N GLY A 104 -15.16 -4.25 -6.75
CA GLY A 104 -14.60 -5.54 -7.14
C GLY A 104 -14.03 -6.36 -5.96
N LYS A 105 -13.55 -7.57 -6.27
CA LYS A 105 -13.00 -8.50 -5.27
C LYS A 105 -11.48 -8.42 -5.24
N ILE A 106 -10.94 -7.64 -4.30
CA ILE A 106 -9.49 -7.48 -4.09
C ILE A 106 -9.11 -7.94 -2.67
N PRO A 107 -8.87 -9.25 -2.45
CA PRO A 107 -8.71 -9.81 -1.11
C PRO A 107 -7.52 -9.23 -0.33
N THR A 108 -6.41 -8.96 -1.01
CA THR A 108 -5.20 -8.38 -0.39
C THR A 108 -5.46 -6.98 0.18
N LEU A 109 -6.19 -6.15 -0.57
CA LEU A 109 -6.61 -4.83 -0.13
C LEU A 109 -7.56 -4.90 1.07
N LYS A 110 -8.57 -5.79 0.99
CA LYS A 110 -9.53 -6.02 2.08
C LYS A 110 -8.80 -6.35 3.39
N ILE A 111 -7.81 -7.24 3.35
CA ILE A 111 -7.02 -7.62 4.52
C ILE A 111 -6.20 -6.41 5.04
N SER A 112 -5.59 -5.61 4.17
CA SER A 112 -4.89 -4.36 4.56
C SER A 112 -5.80 -3.38 5.29
N LEU A 113 -6.96 -3.06 4.71
CA LEU A 113 -7.91 -2.11 5.29
C LEU A 113 -8.48 -2.60 6.64
N ILE A 114 -8.80 -3.88 6.76
CA ILE A 114 -9.24 -4.47 8.04
C ILE A 114 -8.17 -4.33 9.13
N GLN A 115 -6.89 -4.51 8.79
CA GLN A 115 -5.81 -4.35 9.78
C GLN A 115 -5.59 -2.89 10.19
N ILE A 116 -5.79 -1.94 9.28
CA ILE A 116 -5.73 -0.50 9.61
C ILE A 116 -6.86 -0.17 10.58
N PHE A 117 -8.11 -0.53 10.25
CA PHE A 117 -9.29 -0.17 11.06
C PHE A 117 -9.65 -1.16 12.16
N ARG A 118 -8.70 -2.02 12.57
CA ARG A 118 -8.91 -3.01 13.64
C ARG A 118 -9.28 -2.33 14.97
N ALA A 119 -9.86 -3.10 15.90
CA ALA A 119 -10.24 -2.63 17.23
C ALA A 119 -11.16 -1.37 17.22
N HIS A 120 -12.10 -1.35 16.26
CA HIS A 120 -13.09 -0.29 16.07
C HIS A 120 -12.49 1.10 15.86
N LEU A 121 -11.30 1.19 15.23
CA LEU A 121 -10.61 2.47 15.04
C LEU A 121 -11.48 3.52 14.33
N TRP A 122 -12.27 3.10 13.32
CA TRP A 122 -13.17 4.01 12.62
C TRP A 122 -14.18 4.69 13.56
N LEU A 123 -14.80 3.90 14.46
CA LEU A 123 -15.75 4.42 15.43
C LEU A 123 -15.07 5.39 16.41
N LYS A 124 -13.89 5.01 16.91
CA LYS A 124 -13.11 5.84 17.84
C LYS A 124 -12.70 7.18 17.23
N ILE A 125 -12.25 7.19 15.97
CA ILE A 125 -11.92 8.43 15.25
C ILE A 125 -13.16 9.30 15.12
N ARG A 126 -14.29 8.72 14.70
CA ARG A 126 -15.55 9.45 14.57
C ARG A 126 -16.00 10.08 15.89
N GLU A 127 -15.95 9.32 16.98
CA GLU A 127 -16.32 9.80 18.32
C GLU A 127 -15.37 10.89 18.81
N SER A 128 -14.06 10.73 18.61
CA SER A 128 -13.05 11.75 18.97
C SER A 128 -13.30 13.07 18.24
N VAL A 129 -13.49 13.03 16.91
CA VAL A 129 -13.72 14.25 16.12
C VAL A 129 -15.01 14.95 16.54
N VAL A 130 -16.06 14.19 16.88
CA VAL A 130 -17.29 14.79 17.42
C VAL A 130 -16.98 15.47 18.73
N LEU A 131 -16.35 14.79 19.70
CA LEU A 131 -16.00 15.37 21.01
C LEU A 131 -15.13 16.63 20.89
N ASP A 132 -14.18 16.68 19.97
CA ASP A 132 -13.32 17.85 19.76
C ASP A 132 -14.08 19.09 19.23
N LEU A 133 -15.26 18.88 18.64
CA LEU A 133 -16.11 19.95 18.10
C LEU A 133 -17.16 20.47 19.11
N TRP A 134 -17.34 19.80 20.25
CA TRP A 134 -18.25 20.20 21.33
C TRP A 134 -17.51 20.98 22.41
#